data_AF-A0A2K3KN95-F1
#
_entry.id   AF-A0A2K3KN95-F1
#
_cell.length_a   1.000
_cell.length_b   1.000
_cell.length_c   1.000
_cell.angle_alpha   90.00
_cell.angle_beta   90.00
_cell.angle_gamma   90.00
#
_symmetry.space_group_name_H-M   'P 1'
#
loop_
_entity.id
_entity.type
_entity.pdbx_description
1 polymer ?
#
loop_
_entity_poly.entity_id
_entity_poly.type
_entity_poly.pdbx_seq_one_letter_code
_entity_poly.pdbx_strand_id
1 'polypeptide(L)' 'LPDLVKKQLVVCLKRNVELFAWSAAEMPGIDPEVACHQLTIDPRASVFQRRRKQLEVCMVWKPHHT' A
#
# COMPACT_ATOMS: atom_id res chain seq x y z
N LEU A 1 -5.85 18.26 3.41
CA LEU A 1 -4.44 18.56 3.75
C LEU A 1 -4.11 19.97 3.28
N PRO A 2 -3.53 20.81 4.15
CA PRO A 2 -2.99 22.10 3.74
C PRO A 2 -1.97 21.93 2.61
N ASP A 3 -1.89 22.88 1.69
CA ASP A 3 -1.05 22.74 0.48
C ASP A 3 0.44 22.63 0.79
N LEU A 4 0.89 23.25 1.87
CA LEU A 4 2.27 23.09 2.36
C LEU A 4 2.57 21.64 2.72
N VAL A 5 1.63 20.96 3.40
CA VAL A 5 1.78 19.56 3.81
C VAL A 5 1.80 18.64 2.59
N LYS A 6 0.95 18.90 1.59
CA LYS A 6 0.98 18.14 0.32
C LYS A 6 2.32 18.29 -0.40
N LYS A 7 2.87 19.51 -0.48
CA LYS A 7 4.18 19.76 -1.12
C LYS A 7 5.31 19.02 -0.41
N GLN A 8 5.34 19.09 0.93
CA GLN A 8 6.35 18.38 1.72
C GLN A 8 6.21 16.86 1.58
N LEU A 9 4.97 16.34 1.54
CA LEU A 9 4.72 14.92 1.33
C LEU A 9 5.24 14.46 -0.04
N VAL A 10 4.98 15.21 -1.11
CA VAL A 10 5.48 14.88 -2.45
C VAL A 10 7.02 14.86 -2.48
N VAL A 11 7.67 15.82 -1.85
CA VAL A 11 9.15 15.85 -1.75
C VAL A 11 9.67 14.63 -0.98
N CYS A 12 9.03 14.29 0.14
CA CYS A 12 9.40 13.14 0.94
C CYS A 12 9.26 11.82 0.15
N LEU A 13 8.13 11.61 -0.52
CA LEU A 13 7.90 10.40 -1.32
C LEU A 13 8.91 10.28 -2.47
N LYS A 14 9.20 11.36 -3.18
CA LYS A 14 10.19 11.37 -4.26
C LYS A 14 11.61 11.04 -3.78
N ARG A 15 12.00 11.52 -2.59
CA ARG A 15 13.31 11.23 -2.00
C ARG A 15 13.48 9.77 -1.58
N ASN A 16 12.37 9.05 -1.39
CA ASN A 16 12.36 7.67 -0.89
C ASN A 16 11.79 6.69 -1.92
N VAL A 17 11.84 7.04 -3.22
CA VAL A 17 11.22 6.23 -4.28
C VAL A 17 11.72 4.78 -4.30
N GLU A 18 13.01 4.58 -4.00
CA GLU A 18 13.68 3.28 -3.93
C GLU A 18 13.26 2.42 -2.71
N LEU A 19 12.63 3.04 -1.70
CA LEU A 19 12.17 2.33 -0.49
C LEU A 19 10.78 1.73 -0.67
N PHE A 20 10.07 2.08 -1.74
CA PHE A 20 8.72 1.60 -2.02
C PHE A 20 8.75 0.62 -3.19
N ALA A 21 8.12 -0.54 -3.01
CA ALA A 21 7.73 -1.40 -4.12
C ALA A 21 6.46 -0.82 -4.76
N TRP A 22 6.58 -0.27 -5.97
CA TRP A 22 5.48 0.23 -6.80
C TRP A 22 4.73 -0.90 -7.49
N SER A 23 5.34 -2.08 -7.57
CA SER A 23 4.71 -3.31 -8.04
C SER A 23 5.10 -4.52 -7.21
N ALA A 24 4.29 -5.58 -7.31
CA ALA A 24 4.60 -6.88 -6.73
C ALA A 24 5.96 -7.44 -7.18
N ALA A 25 6.40 -7.13 -8.41
CA ALA A 25 7.69 -7.57 -8.94
C ALA A 25 8.90 -6.92 -8.24
N GLU A 26 8.69 -5.79 -7.57
CA GLU A 26 9.73 -5.06 -6.83
C GLU A 26 9.80 -5.50 -5.35
N MET A 27 9.02 -6.50 -4.93
CA MET A 27 9.02 -7.02 -3.56
C MET A 27 10.01 -8.19 -3.43
N PRO A 28 11.24 -7.98 -2.93
CA PRO A 28 12.21 -9.06 -2.78
C PRO A 28 11.73 -10.09 -1.77
N GLY A 29 11.86 -11.37 -2.10
CA GLY A 29 11.48 -12.48 -1.23
C GLY A 29 10.01 -12.88 -1.29
N ILE A 30 9.19 -12.24 -2.14
CA ILE A 30 7.84 -12.71 -2.47
C ILE A 30 7.87 -13.19 -3.92
N ASP A 31 7.46 -14.43 -4.14
CA ASP A 31 7.30 -14.99 -5.48
C ASP A 31 6.23 -14.18 -6.24
N PRO A 32 6.54 -13.61 -7.43
CA PRO A 32 5.56 -12.90 -8.25
C PRO A 32 4.31 -13.70 -8.58
N GLU A 33 4.38 -15.03 -8.69
CA GLU A 33 3.20 -15.87 -8.91
C GLU A 33 2.30 -15.90 -7.67
N VAL A 34 2.89 -15.81 -6.47
CA VAL A 34 2.16 -15.66 -5.20
C VAL A 34 1.69 -14.22 -4.98
N ALA A 35 2.44 -13.23 -5.45
CA ALA A 35 2.06 -11.83 -5.31
C ALA A 35 0.95 -11.42 -6.30
N CYS A 36 0.92 -12.04 -7.48
CA CYS A 36 0.00 -11.73 -8.58
C CYS A 36 -0.94 -12.92 -8.85
N HIS A 37 -2.01 -13.03 -8.07
CA HIS A 37 -3.07 -14.00 -8.36
C HIS A 37 -4.14 -13.38 -9.27
N GLN A 38 -4.51 -14.10 -10.33
CA GLN A 38 -5.68 -13.73 -11.13
C GLN A 38 -6.96 -14.03 -10.34
N LEU A 39 -7.72 -13.00 -10.05
CA LEU A 39 -9.04 -13.16 -9.47
C LEU A 39 -10.00 -13.62 -10.57
N THR A 40 -10.75 -14.69 -10.32
CA THR A 40 -11.86 -15.12 -11.19
C THR A 40 -13.03 -14.14 -11.03
N ILE A 41 -12.94 -13.01 -11.73
CA ILE A 41 -13.97 -11.97 -11.74
C ILE A 41 -14.79 -12.13 -13.02
N ASP A 42 -16.11 -12.11 -12.89
CA ASP A 42 -17.00 -12.03 -14.05
C ASP A 42 -16.72 -10.73 -14.83
N PRO A 43 -16.34 -10.79 -16.12
CA PRO A 43 -16.07 -9.59 -16.92
C PRO A 43 -17.25 -8.62 -17.03
N ARG A 44 -18.48 -9.08 -16.72
CA ARG A 44 -19.70 -8.27 -16.75
C ARG A 44 -20.01 -7.63 -15.39
N ALA A 45 -19.27 -7.96 -14.34
CA ALA A 45 -19.48 -7.37 -13.02
C ALA A 45 -19.07 -5.89 -13.01
N SER A 46 -19.90 -5.04 -12.40
CA SER A 46 -19.58 -3.65 -12.19
C SER A 46 -18.70 -3.46 -10.95
N VAL A 47 -17.77 -2.50 -11.02
CA VAL A 47 -16.88 -2.18 -9.89
C VAL A 47 -17.70 -1.50 -8.78
N PHE A 48 -17.80 -2.15 -7.63
CA PHE A 48 -18.43 -1.58 -6.44
C PHE A 48 -17.38 -1.16 -5.42
N GLN A 49 -17.29 0.14 -5.13
CA GLN A 49 -16.43 0.66 -4.07
C GLN A 49 -17.16 0.65 -2.73
N ARG A 50 -16.86 -0.34 -1.89
CA ARG A 50 -17.36 -0.35 -0.51
C ARG A 50 -16.61 0.71 0.32
N ARG A 51 -17.36 1.59 1.00
CA ARG A 51 -16.77 2.49 2.02
C ARG A 51 -16.04 1.65 3.07
N ARG A 52 -14.74 1.89 3.21
CA ARG A 52 -13.93 1.25 4.27
C ARG A 52 -14.42 1.78 5.61
N LYS A 53 -14.72 0.87 6.55
CA LYS A 53 -14.87 1.25 7.95
C LYS A 53 -13.50 1.67 8.45
N GLN A 54 -13.39 2.84 9.07
CA GLN A 54 -12.17 3.25 9.74
C GLN A 54 -12.01 2.33 10.95
N LEU A 55 -11.11 1.35 10.85
CA LEU A 55 -10.66 0.61 12.02
C LEU A 55 -9.69 1.53 12.75
N GLU A 56 -9.98 1.85 14.01
CA GLU A 56 -8.96 2.38 14.92
C GLU A 56 -7.93 1.26 15.14
N VAL A 57 -6.96 1.15 14.23
CA VAL A 57 -5.83 0.25 14.41
C VAL A 57 -4.92 0.91 15.43
N CYS A 58 -5.04 0.51 16.70
CA CYS A 58 -3.98 0.72 17.67
C CYS A 58 -2.77 -0.07 17.19
N MET A 59 -1.85 0.60 16.50
CA MET A 59 -0.50 0.07 16.27
C MET A 59 0.22 0.02 17.62
N VAL A 60 0.03 -1.07 18.35
CA VAL A 60 0.89 -1.39 19.49
C VAL A 60 2.21 -1.89 18.92
N TRP A 61 3.11 -0.97 18.60
CA TRP A 61 4.50 -1.30 18.32
C TRP A 61 5.18 -1.60 19.65
N LYS A 62 5.41 -2.88 19.95
CA LYS A 62 6.29 -3.29 21.05
C LYS A 62 7.72 -3.31 20.49
N PRO A 63 8.63 -2.45 20.96
CA PRO A 63 10.03 -2.61 20.61
C PRO A 63 10.51 -3.94 21.21
N HIS A 64 11.03 -4.83 20.35
CA HIS A 64 11.89 -5.90 20.82
C HIS A 64 13.19 -5.24 21.30
N HIS A 65 13.43 -5.30 22.61
CA HIS A 65 14.77 -5.14 23.15
C HIS A 65 15.48 -6.50 23.02
N THR A 66 16.43 -6.59 22.10
CA THR A 66 17.71 -7.27 22.32
C THR A 66 18.71 -6.79 21.29
#